data_AF-A0A142D9X0-F1
#
_entry.id   AF-A0A142D9X0-F1
#
_cell.length_a   1.000
_cell.length_b   1.000
_cell.length_c   1.000
_cell.angle_alpha   90.00
_cell.angle_beta   90.00
_cell.angle_gamma   90.00
#
_symmetry.space_group_name_H-M   'P 1'
#
loop_
_entity.id
_entity.type
_entity.pdbx_description
1 polymer ?
#
loop_
_entity_poly.entity_id
_entity_poly.type
_entity_poly.pdbx_seq_one_letter_code
_entity_poly.pdbx_strand_id
1 'polypeptide(L)'
;MGTDIGPPDYRTMLPEVIKKNYGKWKYHEILKPGLLKHVAEGGDELYTVRAGSPRLLSIDTIRDFCDIADKYCNGTPGDLPARHNIEVSDRR
;
A
#
# COMPACT_ATOMS: atom_id res chain seq x y z
N MET A 1 13.05 8.10 -26.86
CA MET A 1 11.84 8.00 -26.01
C MET A 1 11.03 6.86 -26.57
N GLY A 2 10.90 5.74 -25.86
CA GLY A 2 10.21 4.56 -26.38
C GLY A 2 8.70 4.81 -26.42
N THR A 3 8.08 4.67 -27.59
CA THR A 3 6.63 4.54 -27.72
C THR A 3 6.24 3.10 -27.38
N ASP A 4 5.01 2.88 -26.89
CA ASP A 4 4.44 1.54 -26.62
C ASP A 4 5.08 0.73 -25.47
N ILE A 5 5.70 1.41 -24.50
CA ILE A 5 6.36 0.76 -23.33
C ILE A 5 5.41 0.19 -22.27
N GLY A 6 4.11 0.45 -22.36
CA GLY A 6 3.12 -0.02 -21.38
C GLY A 6 3.26 0.63 -19.99
N PRO A 7 2.46 0.18 -19.01
CA PRO A 7 2.60 0.61 -17.63
C PRO A 7 3.87 0.00 -17.00
N PRO A 8 4.48 0.66 -16.01
CA PRO A 8 5.56 0.04 -15.23
C PRO A 8 5.05 -1.24 -14.55
N ASP A 9 5.93 -2.23 -14.42
CA ASP A 9 5.59 -3.48 -13.72
C ASP A 9 5.28 -3.19 -12.25
N TYR A 10 4.04 -3.43 -11.84
CA TYR A 10 3.56 -3.21 -10.47
C TYR A 10 4.41 -3.94 -9.43
N ARG A 11 5.03 -5.07 -9.79
CA ARG A 11 5.89 -5.84 -8.89
C ARG A 11 7.10 -5.05 -8.43
N THR A 12 7.54 -4.04 -9.17
CA THR A 12 8.65 -3.17 -8.76
C THR A 12 8.24 -2.24 -7.61
N MET A 13 6.95 -1.93 -7.48
CA MET A 13 6.38 -1.00 -6.50
C MET A 13 5.79 -1.71 -5.27
N LEU A 14 5.70 -3.04 -5.29
CA LEU A 14 5.15 -3.80 -4.17
C LEU A 14 6.07 -3.78 -2.93
N PRO A 15 5.52 -3.69 -1.71
CA PRO A 15 6.28 -3.89 -0.49
C PRO A 15 6.88 -5.30 -0.44
N GLU A 16 8.06 -5.45 0.16
CA GLU A 16 8.77 -6.74 0.25
C GLU A 16 7.95 -7.83 0.97
N VAL A 17 7.13 -7.47 1.96
CA VAL A 17 6.21 -8.41 2.62
C VAL A 17 5.15 -8.93 1.65
N ILE A 18 4.62 -8.07 0.78
CA ILE A 18 3.63 -8.47 -0.22
C ILE A 18 4.28 -9.32 -1.30
N LYS A 19 5.50 -8.98 -1.75
CA LYS A 19 6.27 -9.81 -2.70
C LYS A 19 6.52 -11.21 -2.14
N LYS A 20 7.00 -11.31 -0.89
CA LYS A 20 7.30 -12.59 -0.22
C LYS A 20 6.05 -13.46 -0.05
N ASN A 21 4.92 -12.84 0.27
CA ASN A 21 3.67 -13.52 0.56
C ASN A 21 2.64 -13.43 -0.58
N TYR A 22 3.09 -13.12 -1.80
CA TYR A 22 2.19 -12.92 -2.93
C TYR A 22 1.40 -14.20 -3.22
N GLY A 23 0.07 -14.11 -3.10
CA GLY A 23 -0.83 -15.25 -3.25
C GLY A 23 -0.86 -16.24 -2.07
N LYS A 24 -0.17 -15.94 -0.96
CA LYS A 24 -0.05 -16.81 0.23
C LYS A 24 -0.65 -16.18 1.48
N TRP A 25 -1.84 -15.60 1.35
CA TRP A 25 -2.57 -14.96 2.44
C TRP A 25 -3.58 -15.91 3.03
N LYS A 26 -3.55 -16.08 4.36
CA LYS A 26 -4.42 -17.01 5.08
C LYS A 26 -5.78 -16.38 5.37
N TYR A 27 -5.78 -15.18 5.94
CA TYR A 27 -6.99 -14.43 6.25
C TYR A 27 -6.70 -12.94 6.41
N HIS A 28 -7.77 -12.15 6.45
CA HIS A 28 -7.74 -10.75 6.82
C HIS A 28 -8.75 -10.48 7.93
N GLU A 29 -8.46 -9.51 8.79
CA GLU A 29 -9.30 -9.07 9.89
C GLU A 29 -9.36 -7.54 9.92
N ILE A 30 -10.54 -6.99 10.21
CA ILE A 30 -10.69 -5.55 10.43
C ILE A 30 -10.58 -5.32 11.93
N LEU A 31 -9.43 -4.78 12.37
CA LEU A 31 -9.18 -4.53 13.79
C LEU A 31 -9.96 -3.31 14.29
N LYS A 32 -10.01 -2.25 13.47
CA LYS A 32 -10.69 -0.98 13.75
C LYS A 32 -11.17 -0.36 12.43
N PRO A 33 -12.12 0.59 12.46
CA PRO A 33 -12.47 1.36 11.27
C PRO A 33 -11.22 1.96 10.61
N GLY A 34 -10.95 1.58 9.36
CA GLY A 34 -9.77 2.03 8.62
C GLY A 34 -8.47 1.28 8.93
N LEU A 35 -8.47 0.24 9.77
CA LEU A 35 -7.29 -0.59 10.04
C LEU A 35 -7.59 -2.06 9.75
N LEU A 36 -6.92 -2.61 8.74
CA LEU A 36 -6.99 -4.00 8.35
C LEU A 36 -5.68 -4.71 8.69
N LYS A 37 -5.79 -5.95 9.13
CA LYS A 37 -4.66 -6.85 9.36
C LYS A 37 -4.77 -8.02 8.39
N HIS A 38 -3.69 -8.28 7.65
CA HIS A 38 -3.57 -9.42 6.75
C HIS A 38 -2.51 -10.37 7.33
N VAL A 39 -2.84 -11.65 7.42
CA VAL A 39 -1.94 -12.68 7.96
C VAL A 39 -1.61 -13.66 6.85
N ALA A 40 -0.32 -13.81 6.56
CA ALA A 40 0.19 -14.77 5.60
C ALA A 40 0.20 -16.19 6.17
N GLU A 41 0.24 -17.19 5.30
CA GLU A 41 0.36 -18.60 5.72
C GLU A 41 1.65 -18.85 6.52
N GLY A 42 2.71 -18.13 6.19
CA GLY A 42 4.00 -18.17 6.89
C GLY A 42 4.05 -17.40 8.21
N GLY A 43 2.94 -16.78 8.63
CA GLY A 43 2.85 -16.01 9.88
C GLY A 43 3.29 -14.55 9.79
N ASP A 44 3.77 -14.09 8.62
CA ASP A 44 4.02 -12.66 8.40
C ASP A 44 2.69 -11.88 8.50
N GLU A 45 2.73 -10.72 9.15
CA GLU A 45 1.59 -9.84 9.32
C GLU A 45 1.79 -8.54 8.54
N LEU A 46 0.72 -8.05 7.93
CA LEU A 46 0.67 -6.79 7.22
C LEU A 46 -0.50 -5.96 7.73
N TYR A 47 -0.26 -4.71 8.06
CA TYR A 47 -1.30 -3.81 8.56
C TYR A 47 -1.57 -2.73 7.52
N THR A 48 -2.79 -2.68 6.99
CA THR A 48 -3.22 -1.66 6.04
C THR A 48 -4.06 -0.61 6.75
N VAL A 49 -3.59 0.63 6.76
CA VAL A 49 -4.31 1.79 7.24
C VAL A 49 -4.95 2.50 6.06
N ARG A 50 -6.28 2.65 6.09
CA ARG A 50 -7.06 3.33 5.06
C ARG A 50 -7.50 4.71 5.55
N ALA A 51 -7.04 5.74 4.86
CA ALA A 51 -7.47 7.13 5.07
C ALA A 51 -8.32 7.61 3.88
N GLY A 52 -9.34 8.42 4.16
CA GLY A 52 -10.14 9.06 3.11
C GLY A 52 -9.35 10.16 2.43
N SER A 53 -9.49 10.30 1.11
CA SER A 53 -8.94 11.44 0.36
C SER A 53 -10.06 12.11 -0.45
N PRO A 54 -9.95 13.43 -0.74
CA PRO A 54 -10.93 14.15 -1.56
C PRO A 54 -10.86 13.79 -3.06
N ARG A 55 -10.15 12.72 -3.44
CA ARG A 55 -9.84 12.27 -4.81
C ARG A 55 -9.00 13.27 -5.62
N LEU A 56 -9.40 14.53 -5.68
CA LEU A 56 -8.60 15.60 -6.25
C LEU A 56 -7.54 16.03 -5.23
N LEU A 57 -6.28 15.74 -5.52
CA LEU A 57 -5.15 16.05 -4.65
C LEU A 57 -4.20 17.02 -5.34
N SER A 58 -3.65 17.95 -4.56
CA SER A 58 -2.54 18.79 -5.02
C SER A 58 -1.24 17.98 -5.03
N ILE A 59 -0.25 18.43 -5.80
CA ILE A 59 1.07 17.80 -5.81
C ILE A 59 1.75 17.83 -4.43
N ASP A 60 1.48 18.86 -3.64
CA ASP A 60 2.05 19.01 -2.30
C ASP A 60 1.45 17.99 -1.35
N THR A 61 0.13 17.76 -1.43
CA THR A 61 -0.54 16.73 -0.64
C THR A 61 -0.05 15.32 -0.98
N ILE A 62 0.28 15.06 -2.26
CA ILE A 62 0.87 13.77 -2.68
C ILE A 62 2.27 13.59 -2.06
N ARG A 63 3.08 14.65 -2.03
CA ARG A 63 4.41 14.61 -1.40
C ARG A 63 4.32 14.37 0.10
N ASP A 64 3.37 15.01 0.79
CA ASP A 64 3.13 14.76 2.21
C ASP A 64 2.78 13.29 2.48
N PHE A 65 2.00 12.65 1.59
CA PHE A 65 1.71 11.22 1.70
C PHE A 65 2.94 10.35 1.45
N CYS A 66 3.80 10.71 0.49
CA CYS A 66 5.08 10.04 0.27
C CYS A 66 5.97 10.14 1.52
N ASP A 67 6.07 11.31 2.16
CA ASP A 67 6.87 11.49 3.38
C ASP A 67 6.35 10.63 4.54
N ILE A 68 5.03 10.49 4.68
CA ILE A 68 4.42 9.58 5.65
C ILE A 68 4.75 8.12 5.33
N ALA A 69 4.67 7.73 4.05
CA ALA A 69 4.97 6.38 3.60
C ALA A 69 6.46 6.03 3.76
N ASP A 70 7.37 6.98 3.53
CA ASP A 70 8.80 6.84 3.79
C ASP A 70 9.06 6.63 5.28
N LYS A 71 8.38 7.39 6.15
CA LYS A 71 8.58 7.33 7.59
C LYS A 71 8.04 6.07 8.25
N TYR A 72 6.90 5.55 7.79
CA TYR A 72 6.18 4.46 8.47
C TYR A 72 6.04 3.17 7.65
N CYS A 73 6.36 3.18 6.35
CA CYS A 73 6.14 2.03 5.45
C CYS A 73 7.38 1.71 4.60
N ASN A 74 8.56 2.02 5.13
CA ASN A 74 9.86 1.76 4.51
C ASN A 74 9.97 2.26 3.06
N GLY A 75 9.32 3.39 2.76
CA GLY A 75 9.34 4.02 1.44
C GLY A 75 8.59 3.28 0.34
N THR A 76 7.64 2.43 0.73
CA THR A 76 6.70 1.87 -0.24
C THR A 76 5.62 2.90 -0.55
N PRO A 77 5.36 3.25 -1.81
CA PRO A 77 4.30 4.19 -2.16
C PRO A 77 2.95 3.75 -1.60
N GLY A 78 2.16 4.70 -1.10
CA GLY A 78 0.80 4.44 -0.65
C GLY A 78 -0.07 3.95 -1.82
N ASP A 79 -0.82 2.87 -1.60
CA ASP A 79 -1.74 2.33 -2.59
C ASP A 79 -2.98 3.24 -2.68
N LEU A 80 -3.46 3.47 -3.90
CA LEU A 80 -4.73 4.16 -4.15
C LEU A 80 -5.77 3.11 -4.57
N PRO A 81 -6.66 2.66 -3.67
CA PRO A 81 -7.69 1.68 -4.01
C PRO A 81 -8.71 2.27 -4.98
N ALA A 82 -9.53 1.40 -5.57
CA ALA A 82 -10.56 1.79 -6.55
C ALA A 82 -11.54 2.89 -6.09
N ARG A 83 -11.63 3.16 -4.77
CA ARG A 83 -12.45 4.24 -4.19
C ARG A 83 -11.66 5.53 -3.89
N HIS A 84 -10.44 5.67 -4.39
CA HIS A 84 -9.56 6.83 -4.18
C HIS A 84 -9.25 7.12 -2.70
N ASN A 85 -9.29 6.09 -1.86
CA ASN A 85 -8.72 6.19 -0.52
C ASN A 85 -7.19 6.12 -0.61
N ILE A 86 -6.52 6.35 0.50
CA ILE A 86 -5.07 6.15 0.61
C ILE A 86 -4.87 4.96 1.54
N GLU A 87 -4.09 3.99 1.09
CA GLU A 87 -3.71 2.82 1.86
C GLU A 87 -2.21 2.82 2.15
N VAL A 88 -1.89 2.64 3.42
CA VAL A 88 -0.52 2.70 3.95
C VAL A 88 -0.28 1.38 4.67
N SER A 89 0.77 0.65 4.27
CA SER A 89 1.01 -0.73 4.70
C SER A 89 2.24 -0.85 5.59
N ASP A 90 2.03 -1.10 6.88
CA ASP A 90 3.11 -1.29 7.87
C ASP A 90 3.39 -2.78 8.10
N ARG A 91 4.66 -3.11 8.32
CA ARG A 91 5.13 -4.45 8.71
C ARG A 91 5.49 -4.42 10.18
N ARG A 92 4.89 -5.33 10.96
CA ARG A 92 5.40 -5.69 12.29
C ARG A 92 5.89 -7.13 12.30
#